data_AF-A0A6I1ZZ95-F1
#
_entry.id   AF-A0A6I1ZZ95-F1
#
_cell.length_a   1.000
_cell.length_b   1.000
_cell.length_c   1.000
_cell.angle_alpha   90.00
_cell.angle_beta   90.00
_cell.angle_gamma   90.00
#
_symmetry.space_group_name_H-M   'P 1'
#
loop_
_entity.id
_entity.type
_entity.pdbx_description
1 polymer ?
#
loop_
_entity_poly.entity_id
_entity_poly.type
_entity_poly.pdbx_seq_one_letter_code
_entity_poly.pdbx_strand_id
1 'polypeptide(L)' 'PQSLPPVECTLAGSGESLIQRNLTLLHKIDWLSYYAALLHDCDPSAIEILTRLKKEMKPG' A
#
# COMPACT_ATOMS: atom_id res chain seq x y z
N PRO A 1 5.25 -20.53 18.40
CA PRO A 1 4.15 -19.54 18.21
C PRO A 1 3.36 -19.88 16.92
N GLN A 2 2.09 -20.27 17.05
CA GLN A 2 1.22 -20.48 15.88
C GLN A 2 1.00 -19.13 15.17
N SER A 3 1.19 -19.09 13.85
CA SER A 3 0.86 -17.92 13.04
C SER A 3 -0.64 -17.70 13.08
N LEU A 4 -1.07 -16.45 13.32
CA LEU A 4 -2.47 -16.08 13.21
C LEU A 4 -2.98 -16.40 11.79
N PRO A 5 -4.24 -16.86 11.64
CA PRO A 5 -4.82 -17.09 10.33
C PRO A 5 -4.83 -15.77 9.52
N PRO A 6 -4.68 -15.84 8.19
CA PRO A 6 -4.74 -14.65 7.35
C PRO A 6 -6.09 -13.95 7.56
N VAL A 7 -6.03 -12.70 8.00
CA VAL A 7 -7.22 -11.85 8.17
C VAL A 7 -7.52 -11.24 6.81
N GLU A 8 -8.64 -11.64 6.20
CA GLU A 8 -9.15 -11.02 4.99
C GLU A 8 -10.00 -9.79 5.34
N CYS A 9 -9.81 -8.70 4.61
CA CYS A 9 -10.61 -7.49 4.73
C CYS A 9 -11.16 -7.08 3.36
N THR A 10 -12.49 -6.99 3.25
CA THR A 10 -13.14 -6.50 2.04
C THR A 10 -13.26 -4.98 2.06
N LEU A 11 -12.73 -4.32 1.03
CA LEU A 11 -12.79 -2.87 0.88
C LEU A 11 -13.70 -2.48 -0.29
N ALA A 12 -14.43 -1.37 -0.12
CA ALA A 12 -15.29 -0.82 -1.16
C ALA A 12 -15.08 0.69 -1.33
N GLY A 13 -15.07 1.12 -2.58
CA GLY A 13 -15.12 2.53 -2.97
C GLY A 13 -16.53 3.09 -2.94
N SER A 14 -16.64 4.41 -2.90
CA SER A 14 -17.90 5.17 -2.87
C SER A 14 -17.97 6.18 -4.00
N GLY A 15 -19.18 6.46 -4.49
CA GLY A 15 -19.43 7.42 -5.56
C GLY A 15 -20.47 6.95 -6.56
N GLU A 16 -20.97 7.88 -7.35
CA GLU A 16 -22.03 7.61 -8.33
C GLU A 16 -21.46 6.99 -9.62
N SER A 17 -20.26 7.38 -10.01
CA SER A 17 -19.58 6.83 -11.19
C SER A 17 -18.59 5.72 -10.83
N LEU A 18 -18.30 4.85 -11.81
CA LEU A 18 -17.24 3.84 -11.67
C LEU A 18 -15.88 4.50 -11.36
N ILE A 19 -15.58 5.63 -11.98
CA ILE A 19 -14.34 6.39 -11.76
C ILE A 19 -14.26 6.87 -10.31
N GLN A 20 -15.33 7.47 -9.77
CA GLN A 20 -15.35 7.93 -8.38
C GLN A 20 -15.16 6.78 -7.39
N ARG A 21 -15.85 5.65 -7.61
CA ARG A 21 -15.68 4.45 -6.76
C ARG A 21 -14.25 3.94 -6.81
N ASN A 22 -13.63 3.88 -7.98
CA ASN A 22 -12.24 3.44 -8.10
C ASN A 22 -11.25 4.40 -7.44
N LEU A 23 -11.41 5.71 -7.64
CA LEU A 23 -10.54 6.72 -7.03
C LEU A 23 -10.64 6.72 -5.50
N THR A 24 -11.85 6.60 -4.95
CA THR A 24 -12.04 6.52 -3.50
C THR A 24 -11.52 5.20 -2.92
N LEU A 25 -11.64 4.09 -3.65
CA LEU A 25 -11.04 2.81 -3.25
C LEU A 25 -9.51 2.90 -3.23
N LEU A 26 -8.89 3.47 -4.28
CA LEU A 26 -7.45 3.70 -4.33
C LEU A 26 -6.97 4.55 -3.15
N HIS A 27 -7.66 5.65 -2.86
CA HIS A 27 -7.35 6.51 -1.71
C HIS A 27 -7.40 5.75 -0.37
N LYS A 28 -8.42 4.91 -0.17
CA LYS A 28 -8.53 4.08 1.04
C LYS A 28 -7.39 3.06 1.16
N ILE A 29 -7.03 2.40 0.06
CA ILE A 29 -5.95 1.42 0.03
C ILE A 29 -4.60 2.08 0.33
N ASP A 30 -4.37 3.29 -0.18
CA ASP A 30 -3.15 4.05 0.07
C ASP A 30 -2.97 4.36 1.56
N TRP A 31 -4.01 4.90 2.21
CA TRP A 31 -3.98 5.16 3.66
C TRP A 31 -3.84 3.88 4.49
N LEU A 32 -4.52 2.79 4.12
CA LEU A 32 -4.37 1.51 4.81
C LEU A 32 -2.94 0.99 4.73
N SER A 33 -2.32 1.11 3.55
CA SER A 33 -0.93 0.69 3.33
C SER A 33 0.03 1.56 4.15
N TYR A 34 -0.22 2.87 4.20
CA TYR A 34 0.53 3.82 5.02
C TYR A 34 0.47 3.47 6.52
N TYR A 35 -0.73 3.26 7.06
CA TYR A 35 -0.89 2.92 8.48
C TYR A 35 -0.35 1.52 8.80
N ALA A 36 -0.48 0.56 7.88
CA ALA A 36 0.11 -0.76 8.04
C ALA A 36 1.65 -0.68 8.12
N ALA A 37 2.28 0.12 7.27
CA ALA A 37 3.72 0.35 7.34
C ALA A 37 4.14 0.96 8.69
N LEU A 38 3.40 1.97 9.19
CA LEU A 38 3.65 2.53 10.52
C LEU A 38 3.50 1.49 11.64
N LEU A 39 2.48 0.61 11.58
CA LEU A 39 2.26 -0.45 12.57
C LEU A 39 3.41 -1.48 12.60
N HIS A 40 4.10 -1.64 11.47
CA HIS A 40 5.20 -2.58 11.30
C HIS A 40 6.58 -1.92 11.34
N ASP A 41 6.70 -0.70 11.87
CA ASP A 41 7.94 0.09 11.93
C ASP A 41 8.66 0.20 10.56
N CYS A 42 7.90 0.16 9.48
CA CYS A 42 8.36 0.32 8.10
C CYS A 42 8.13 1.77 7.66
N ASP A 43 9.11 2.38 6.97
CA ASP A 43 8.93 3.73 6.42
C ASP A 43 7.89 3.70 5.29
N PRO A 44 6.71 4.31 5.47
CA PRO A 44 5.64 4.31 4.48
C PRO A 44 5.98 5.12 3.22
N SER A 45 7.03 5.96 3.28
CA SER A 45 7.54 6.77 2.17
C SER A 45 8.73 6.13 1.47
N ALA A 46 9.36 5.13 2.11
CA ALA A 46 10.47 4.40 1.53
C ALA A 46 9.96 3.48 0.43
N ILE A 47 10.07 3.92 -0.82
CA ILE A 47 9.96 3.01 -1.94
C ILE A 47 11.31 2.30 -2.07
N GLU A 48 11.64 1.47 -1.08
CA GLU A 48 12.91 0.73 -0.97
C GLU A 48 13.22 0.00 -2.27
N ILE A 49 12.19 -0.54 -2.93
CA ILE A 49 12.29 -1.20 -4.23
C ILE A 49 12.69 -0.21 -5.33
N LEU A 50 12.09 0.98 -5.42
CA LEU A 50 12.50 2.00 -6.40
C LEU A 50 13.87 2.57 -6.08
N THR A 51 14.23 2.73 -4.81
CA THR A 51 15.55 3.19 -4.39
C THR A 51 16.62 2.15 -4.74
N ARG A 52 16.34 0.86 -4.50
CA ARG A 52 17.19 -0.25 -4.91
C ARG A 52 17.33 -0.32 -6.42
N LEU A 53 16.23 -0.31 -7.16
CA LEU A 53 16.23 -0.32 -8.63
C LEU A 53 16.98 0.88 -9.20
N LYS A 54 16.78 2.10 -8.68
CA LYS A 54 17.55 3.29 -9.08
C LYS A 54 19.05 3.14 -8.84
N LYS A 55 19.45 2.43 -7.77
CA LYS A 55 20.85 2.17 -7.44
C LYS A 55 21.46 1.12 -8.37
N GLU A 56 20.70 0.07 -8.68
CA GLU A 56 21.07 -0.99 -9.63
C GLU A 56 21.13 -0.49 -11.08
N MET A 57 20.35 0.55 -11.42
CA MET A 57 20.30 1.14 -12.76
C MET A 57 21.31 2.27 -13.01
N LYS A 58 22.11 2.70 -12.02
CA LYS A 58 23.17 3.68 -12.28
C LYS A 58 24.30 3.01 -13.08
N PRO A 59 24.66 3.50 -14.27
CA PRO A 59 25.84 3.02 -14.97
C PRO A 59 27.09 3.38 -14.17
N GLY A 60 28.01 2.41 -14.05
CA GLY A 60 29.33 2.60 -13.45
C GLY A 60 30.26 3.44 -14.30
#